data_AF-A0A3M1CMT7-F1
#
_entry.id   AF-A0A3M1CMT7-F1
#
_cell.length_a   1.000
_cell.length_b   1.000
_cell.length_c   1.000
_cell.angle_alpha   90.00
_cell.angle_beta   90.00
_cell.angle_gamma   90.00
#
_symmetry.space_group_name_H-M   'P 1'
#
loop_
_entity.id
_entity.type
_entity.pdbx_description
1 polymer ?
#
loop_
_entity_poly.entity_id
_entity_poly.type
_entity_poly.pdbx_seq_one_letter_code
_entity_poly.pdbx_strand_id
1 'polypeptide(L)'
;MKKISVTLLLSFTLNFQFSILLADEGMWLPFLIGEKTYLEMVKKGLKLTKEQIYSANKSSLKDAVIIFGGGCTGEIVSNQGLIFTNHHCGYDAIAKVSTVEHNYLKNGFWAKNFNEEIHVPGLTVQFLERIKDVTDKVNNELKNVNTDNILQELSKILNQLAQSELTENEKNTNCEARIVPMFSGNQYILFVYKKYKDVRLVGTPSESLGKYGGDTDNWEWPRHTADFSIFRVYADKNGQPADYSPNNVPLTPKYVIPISIKGIQQNSYAMTIGFPGTTNRFETSYGVQLKTSIENPGIVELRDIRLKNMMEQMKKSDAFKLKLASYYARVANYWKFFDGENKQLLKYKVYEQKQKEEQQFTQWAKQNNKTEYINLMNEFEKCYANWAPYAKAKIYFQEGVLGTQLFSYAYRMLSLIHSSKDDILKNKDKYMELVKELNKEIDIPSDTKNASALLQKYKQDISQEFVPKPVYEKILKDISMTGQNQSSDNAYESFVQFIYQNSILLKEDAFAKWLENPEKSVIEKDPAMELVNAFYQIYSLKILPEFNKFQNCNYLLQQRYQKG
;
A
#
# COMPACT_ATOMS: atom_id res chain seq x y z
N MET A 1 -71.55 -33.39 28.78
CA MET A 1 -71.45 -33.13 27.33
C MET A 1 -71.31 -31.63 27.08
N LYS A 2 -70.29 -31.27 26.28
CA LYS A 2 -70.10 -30.05 25.47
C LYS A 2 -70.17 -28.68 26.15
N LYS A 3 -68.99 -28.09 26.40
CA LYS A 3 -68.79 -26.63 26.35
C LYS A 3 -67.79 -26.33 25.24
N ILE A 4 -68.33 -25.76 24.16
CA ILE A 4 -67.60 -25.12 23.06
C ILE A 4 -67.78 -23.62 23.30
N SER A 5 -66.67 -22.88 23.27
CA SER A 5 -66.51 -21.51 22.74
C SER A 5 -65.39 -20.79 23.48
N VAL A 6 -64.65 -19.96 22.74
CA VAL A 6 -63.49 -19.14 23.14
C VAL A 6 -62.13 -19.82 22.91
N THR A 7 -61.76 -19.98 21.64
CA THR A 7 -60.35 -20.05 21.23
C THR A 7 -60.19 -19.44 19.84
N LEU A 8 -60.28 -18.11 19.75
CA LEU A 8 -59.94 -17.37 18.52
C LEU A 8 -59.50 -15.94 18.87
N LEU A 9 -58.49 -15.81 19.73
CA LEU A 9 -57.85 -14.53 20.06
C LEU A 9 -56.49 -14.77 20.73
N LEU A 10 -55.57 -15.42 20.01
CA LEU A 10 -54.14 -15.41 20.35
C LEU A 10 -53.28 -15.49 19.08
N SER A 11 -53.68 -14.74 18.06
CA SER A 11 -52.79 -14.21 17.03
C SER A 11 -52.06 -13.00 17.61
N PHE A 12 -51.24 -13.22 18.64
CA PHE A 12 -50.30 -12.23 19.15
C PHE A 12 -49.08 -12.24 18.23
N THR A 13 -49.18 -11.46 17.16
CA THR A 13 -48.13 -10.60 16.61
C THR A 13 -46.71 -10.85 17.16
N LEU A 14 -46.05 -11.92 16.70
CA LEU A 14 -44.59 -11.97 16.68
C LEU A 14 -44.12 -10.99 15.59
N ASN A 15 -44.09 -9.71 15.95
CA ASN A 15 -43.24 -8.73 15.29
C ASN A 15 -41.79 -9.17 15.57
N PHE A 16 -41.24 -10.02 14.71
CA PHE A 16 -39.81 -10.10 14.52
C PHE A 16 -39.35 -8.73 13.99
N GLN A 17 -39.13 -7.80 14.91
CA GLN A 17 -38.23 -6.68 14.65
C GLN A 17 -36.86 -7.30 14.41
N PHE A 18 -36.59 -7.64 13.15
CA PHE A 18 -35.22 -7.70 12.67
C PHE A 18 -34.67 -6.29 12.87
N SER A 19 -34.08 -6.04 14.03
CA SER A 19 -33.14 -4.94 14.17
C SER A 19 -32.07 -5.22 13.13
N ILE A 20 -32.12 -4.46 12.04
CA ILE A 20 -31.03 -4.40 11.09
C ILE A 20 -29.85 -3.94 11.93
N LEU A 21 -28.99 -4.88 12.32
CA LEU A 21 -27.70 -4.58 12.90
C LEU A 21 -26.90 -3.93 11.78
N LEU A 22 -27.05 -2.61 11.64
CA LEU A 22 -26.07 -1.81 10.94
C LEU A 22 -24.79 -1.95 11.78
N ALA A 23 -23.76 -2.55 11.20
CA ALA A 23 -22.44 -2.45 11.78
C ALA A 23 -22.10 -0.95 11.83
N ASP A 24 -21.75 -0.44 13.00
CA ASP A 24 -21.17 0.90 13.12
C ASP A 24 -19.76 0.83 12.54
N GLU A 25 -19.65 0.99 11.23
CA GLU A 25 -18.39 0.99 10.51
C GLU A 25 -17.69 2.36 10.65
N GLY A 26 -16.37 2.37 10.86
CA GLY A 26 -15.60 3.61 10.84
C GLY A 26 -14.22 3.48 11.45
N MET A 27 -13.25 4.18 10.84
CA MET A 27 -11.93 4.42 11.43
C MET A 27 -11.96 5.81 12.04
N TRP A 28 -12.17 5.88 13.35
CA TRP A 28 -12.40 7.14 14.06
C TRP A 28 -11.09 7.76 14.51
N LEU A 29 -10.93 9.07 14.31
CA LEU A 29 -9.87 9.84 14.97
C LEU A 29 -10.21 9.90 16.47
N PRO A 30 -9.39 9.35 17.38
CA PRO A 30 -9.76 9.23 18.80
C PRO A 30 -10.15 10.55 19.47
N PHE A 31 -9.51 11.64 19.06
CA PHE A 31 -9.77 12.99 19.57
C PHE A 31 -11.02 13.65 18.98
N LEU A 32 -11.63 13.07 17.95
CA LEU A 32 -12.90 13.51 17.34
C LEU A 32 -14.07 12.57 17.68
N ILE A 33 -13.92 11.62 18.61
CA ILE A 33 -15.02 10.75 19.03
C ILE A 33 -16.07 11.60 19.76
N GLY A 34 -17.15 11.89 19.04
CA GLY A 34 -18.32 12.60 19.54
C GLY A 34 -19.05 11.84 20.65
N GLU A 35 -19.91 12.55 21.40
CA GLU A 35 -20.69 11.97 22.49
C GLU A 35 -21.57 10.80 22.05
N LYS A 36 -22.29 10.93 20.93
CA LYS A 36 -23.13 9.86 20.38
C LYS A 36 -22.34 8.57 20.13
N THR A 37 -21.24 8.64 19.38
CA THR A 37 -20.40 7.47 19.08
C THR A 37 -19.84 6.83 20.35
N TYR A 38 -19.37 7.65 21.29
CA TYR A 38 -18.88 7.15 22.57
C TYR A 38 -19.96 6.44 23.40
N LEU A 39 -21.17 7.00 23.47
CA LEU A 39 -22.29 6.36 24.17
C LEU A 39 -22.67 5.01 23.53
N GLU A 40 -22.60 4.89 22.21
CA GLU A 40 -22.78 3.61 21.53
C GLU A 40 -21.64 2.62 21.85
N MET A 41 -20.39 3.07 21.95
CA MET A 41 -19.27 2.22 22.40
C MET A 41 -19.52 1.71 23.83
N VAL A 42 -19.97 2.57 24.75
CA VAL A 42 -20.31 2.21 26.13
C VAL A 42 -21.46 1.21 26.18
N LYS A 43 -22.51 1.43 25.39
CA LYS A 43 -23.65 0.51 25.26
C LYS A 43 -23.23 -0.87 24.75
N LYS A 44 -22.22 -0.94 23.87
CA LYS A 44 -21.63 -2.19 23.37
C LYS A 44 -20.63 -2.83 24.35
N GLY A 45 -20.32 -2.17 25.47
CA GLY A 45 -19.52 -2.75 26.55
C GLY A 45 -18.21 -2.03 26.87
N LEU A 46 -17.88 -0.93 26.20
CA LEU A 46 -16.72 -0.10 26.56
C LEU A 46 -16.81 0.36 28.02
N LYS A 47 -15.71 0.21 28.76
CA LYS A 47 -15.58 0.66 30.15
C LYS A 47 -14.59 1.81 30.35
N LEU A 48 -13.84 2.19 29.32
CA LEU A 48 -12.87 3.29 29.37
C LEU A 48 -13.56 4.62 29.15
N THR A 49 -13.09 5.67 29.83
CA THR A 49 -13.50 7.04 29.53
C THR A 49 -12.88 7.55 28.23
N LYS A 50 -13.42 8.64 27.67
CA LYS A 50 -12.83 9.31 26.50
C LYS A 50 -11.37 9.70 26.74
N GLU A 51 -11.06 10.24 27.92
CA GLU A 51 -9.72 10.68 28.30
C GLU A 51 -8.75 9.51 28.45
N GLN A 52 -9.23 8.33 28.87
CA GLN A 52 -8.42 7.12 28.93
C GLN A 52 -8.09 6.56 27.54
N ILE A 53 -8.97 6.78 26.55
CA ILE A 53 -8.70 6.46 25.14
C ILE A 53 -7.71 7.49 24.58
N TYR A 54 -8.07 8.78 24.64
CA TYR A 54 -7.26 9.87 24.14
C TYR A 54 -7.28 11.07 25.09
N SER A 55 -6.09 11.53 25.49
CA SER A 55 -5.91 12.83 26.12
C SER A 55 -4.70 13.54 25.52
N ALA A 56 -4.82 14.85 25.27
CA ALA A 56 -3.68 15.68 24.86
C ALA A 56 -2.74 16.02 26.03
N ASN A 57 -3.29 16.07 27.26
CA ASN A 57 -2.59 16.61 28.43
C ASN A 57 -2.27 15.56 29.50
N LYS A 58 -2.91 14.39 29.44
CA LYS A 58 -2.71 13.28 30.38
C LYS A 58 -2.29 12.04 29.62
N SER A 59 -1.73 11.08 30.34
CA SER A 59 -1.43 9.80 29.71
C SER A 59 -2.71 9.03 29.38
N SER A 60 -2.74 8.41 28.21
CA SER A 60 -3.88 7.63 27.71
C SER A 60 -3.40 6.46 26.84
N LEU A 61 -4.33 5.62 26.36
CA LEU A 61 -4.02 4.52 25.44
C LEU A 61 -3.18 4.95 24.23
N LYS A 62 -3.34 6.19 23.75
CA LYS A 62 -2.56 6.73 22.63
C LYS A 62 -1.05 6.60 22.85
N ASP A 63 -0.58 6.71 24.09
CA ASP A 63 0.85 6.75 24.39
C ASP A 63 1.50 5.36 24.38
N ALA A 64 0.67 4.31 24.36
CA ALA A 64 1.13 2.93 24.25
C ALA A 64 0.97 2.37 22.82
N VAL A 65 0.23 3.04 21.93
CA VAL A 65 0.04 2.61 20.54
C VAL A 65 1.02 3.36 19.65
N ILE A 66 1.92 2.63 18.99
CA ILE A 66 3.05 3.20 18.26
C ILE A 66 3.04 2.80 16.78
N ILE A 67 3.63 3.63 15.94
CA ILE A 67 3.98 3.21 14.58
C ILE A 67 5.25 2.35 14.70
N PHE A 68 5.15 1.11 14.25
CA PHE A 68 6.27 0.17 14.19
C PHE A 68 6.86 0.13 12.79
N GLY A 69 8.14 0.46 12.66
CA GLY A 69 8.82 0.53 11.37
C GLY A 69 8.22 1.59 10.45
N GLY A 70 7.95 1.20 9.21
CA GLY A 70 7.46 2.09 8.15
C GLY A 70 5.94 2.09 7.91
N GLY A 71 5.17 1.25 8.61
CA GLY A 71 3.73 1.13 8.31
C GLY A 71 2.90 0.16 9.15
N CYS A 72 3.48 -0.49 10.16
CA CYS A 72 2.73 -1.34 11.08
C CYS A 72 2.34 -0.60 12.36
N THR A 73 1.44 -1.22 13.13
CA THR A 73 1.14 -0.81 14.51
C THR A 73 1.87 -1.74 15.48
N GLY A 74 2.33 -1.19 16.60
CA GLY A 74 2.72 -1.98 17.76
C GLY A 74 2.13 -1.39 19.04
N GLU A 75 2.21 -2.16 20.12
CA GLU A 75 1.70 -1.76 21.43
C GLU A 75 2.71 -1.97 22.56
N ILE A 76 2.79 -1.00 23.47
CA ILE A 76 3.63 -1.05 24.66
C ILE A 76 2.94 -1.82 25.78
N VAL A 77 3.57 -2.91 26.20
CA VAL A 77 2.98 -3.88 27.14
C VAL A 77 3.81 -4.08 28.42
N SER A 78 4.86 -3.28 28.62
CA SER A 78 5.60 -3.24 29.90
C SER A 78 6.14 -1.84 30.21
N ASN A 79 6.47 -1.61 31.49
CA ASN A 79 7.15 -0.39 31.95
C ASN A 79 8.62 -0.29 31.52
N GLN A 80 9.13 -1.26 30.75
CA GLN A 80 10.48 -1.31 30.21
C GLN A 80 10.45 -1.39 28.68
N GLY A 81 9.46 -0.74 28.05
CA GLY A 81 9.44 -0.52 26.60
C GLY A 81 9.24 -1.77 25.75
N LEU A 82 8.76 -2.88 26.33
CA LEU A 82 8.40 -4.09 25.58
C LEU A 82 7.25 -3.79 24.62
N ILE A 83 7.42 -4.18 23.36
CA ILE A 83 6.51 -3.95 22.24
C ILE A 83 6.01 -5.29 21.73
N PHE A 84 4.70 -5.43 21.56
CA PHE A 84 4.10 -6.47 20.73
C PHE A 84 3.72 -5.90 19.36
N THR A 85 3.91 -6.69 18.31
CA THR A 85 3.44 -6.43 16.95
C THR A 85 3.29 -7.78 16.22
N ASN A 86 2.88 -7.78 14.96
CA ASN A 86 2.74 -9.02 14.20
C ASN A 86 4.10 -9.62 13.78
N HIS A 87 4.15 -10.93 13.54
CA HIS A 87 5.32 -11.60 12.99
C HIS A 87 5.65 -11.02 11.61
N HIS A 88 4.63 -10.85 10.76
CA HIS A 88 4.83 -10.27 9.42
C HIS A 88 5.31 -8.80 9.47
N CYS A 89 4.95 -8.04 10.51
CA CYS A 89 5.45 -6.68 10.73
C CYS A 89 6.92 -6.65 11.15
N GLY A 90 7.34 -7.62 11.96
CA GLY A 90 8.74 -7.82 12.36
C GLY A 90 9.58 -8.55 11.30
N TYR A 91 8.97 -9.11 10.25
CA TYR A 91 9.60 -10.08 9.36
C TYR A 91 10.89 -9.56 8.71
N ASP A 92 10.84 -8.38 8.09
CA ASP A 92 12.02 -7.79 7.44
C ASP A 92 13.10 -7.43 8.47
N ALA A 93 12.71 -6.98 9.66
CA ALA A 93 13.62 -6.70 10.76
C ALA A 93 14.33 -7.96 11.26
N ILE A 94 13.58 -9.06 11.43
CA ILE A 94 14.11 -10.36 11.86
C ILE A 94 15.01 -10.96 10.77
N ALA A 95 14.59 -10.88 9.50
CA ALA A 95 15.37 -11.34 8.35
C ALA A 95 16.73 -10.64 8.29
N LYS A 96 16.73 -9.32 8.48
CA LYS A 96 17.93 -8.48 8.40
C LYS A 96 19.01 -8.86 9.41
N VAL A 97 18.62 -9.36 10.58
CA VAL A 97 19.56 -9.78 11.63
C VAL A 97 19.79 -11.29 11.68
N SER A 98 19.11 -12.07 10.84
CA SER A 98 19.30 -13.51 10.72
C SER A 98 20.52 -13.85 9.87
N THR A 99 21.22 -14.94 10.20
CA THR A 99 22.26 -15.53 9.36
C THR A 99 21.90 -16.97 8.98
N VAL A 100 22.74 -17.64 8.18
CA VAL A 100 22.55 -19.06 7.87
C VAL A 100 22.64 -19.90 9.14
N GLU A 101 23.60 -19.58 10.01
CA GLU A 101 23.85 -20.23 11.29
C GLU A 101 22.77 -19.88 12.31
N HIS A 102 22.35 -18.61 12.35
CA HIS A 102 21.35 -18.09 13.27
C HIS A 102 20.11 -17.61 12.51
N ASN A 103 19.35 -18.57 11.98
CA ASN A 103 18.14 -18.28 11.22
C ASN A 103 16.92 -18.10 12.15
N TYR A 104 16.71 -16.86 12.60
CA TYR A 104 15.64 -16.53 13.55
C TYR A 104 14.24 -16.61 12.94
N LEU A 105 14.11 -16.40 11.61
CA LEU A 105 12.84 -16.65 10.92
C LEU A 105 12.47 -18.12 11.01
N LYS A 106 13.39 -19.02 10.63
CA LYS A 106 13.11 -20.45 10.60
C LYS A 106 12.88 -21.03 12.00
N ASN A 107 13.75 -20.68 12.94
CA ASN A 107 13.81 -21.35 14.24
C ASN A 107 13.12 -20.58 15.37
N GLY A 108 12.71 -19.34 15.13
CA GLY A 108 12.32 -18.42 16.19
C GLY A 108 13.53 -17.88 16.96
N PHE A 109 13.25 -16.97 17.88
CA PHE A 109 14.25 -16.37 18.76
C PHE A 109 13.59 -15.94 20.07
N TRP A 110 14.31 -16.04 21.19
CA TRP A 110 13.84 -15.63 22.53
C TRP A 110 15.02 -15.19 23.41
N ALA A 111 15.21 -13.88 23.57
CA ALA A 111 16.22 -13.32 24.45
C ALA A 111 15.86 -13.63 25.92
N LYS A 112 16.81 -14.21 26.68
CA LYS A 112 16.59 -14.53 28.11
C LYS A 112 16.83 -13.34 29.03
N ASN A 113 17.54 -12.31 28.55
CA ASN A 113 17.89 -11.11 29.27
C ASN A 113 18.19 -9.96 28.30
N PHE A 114 18.32 -8.73 28.81
CA PHE A 114 18.55 -7.52 28.00
C PHE A 114 19.81 -7.56 27.13
N ASN A 115 20.85 -8.30 27.53
CA ASN A 115 22.10 -8.38 26.76
C ASN A 115 21.99 -9.34 25.56
N GLU A 116 20.99 -10.22 25.57
CA GLU A 116 20.70 -11.11 24.44
C GLU A 116 19.78 -10.46 23.40
N GLU A 117 19.14 -9.32 23.72
CA GLU A 117 18.26 -8.61 22.78
C GLU A 117 19.06 -8.07 21.59
N ILE A 118 18.61 -8.37 20.37
CA ILE A 118 19.38 -8.12 19.15
C ILE A 118 19.01 -6.75 18.59
N HIS A 119 19.97 -5.84 18.50
CA HIS A 119 19.76 -4.57 17.82
C HIS A 119 19.42 -4.79 16.34
N VAL A 120 18.35 -4.13 15.86
CA VAL A 120 17.94 -4.17 14.45
C VAL A 120 18.29 -2.85 13.76
N PRO A 121 19.35 -2.80 12.93
CA PRO A 121 19.77 -1.55 12.29
C PRO A 121 18.67 -0.95 11.41
N GLY A 122 18.38 0.34 11.63
CA GLY A 122 17.41 1.11 10.84
C GLY A 122 15.93 0.84 11.18
N LEU A 123 15.62 -0.08 12.10
CA LEU A 123 14.28 -0.21 12.65
C LEU A 123 14.01 0.96 13.60
N THR A 124 12.84 1.58 13.47
CA THR A 124 12.44 2.71 14.32
C THR A 124 11.02 2.52 14.81
N VAL A 125 10.70 3.10 15.96
CA VAL A 125 9.32 3.22 16.45
C VAL A 125 8.97 4.67 16.71
N GLN A 126 7.70 5.02 16.54
CA GLN A 126 7.25 6.41 16.62
C GLN A 126 6.06 6.54 17.56
N PHE A 127 6.20 7.42 18.55
CA PHE A 127 5.18 7.73 19.54
C PHE A 127 4.46 9.03 19.18
N LEU A 128 3.13 9.03 19.23
CA LEU A 128 2.35 10.24 18.96
C LEU A 128 2.45 11.23 20.14
N GLU A 129 3.16 12.33 19.94
CA GLU A 129 3.35 13.38 20.93
C GLU A 129 2.23 14.42 20.87
N ARG A 130 1.95 14.93 19.67
CA ARG A 130 1.05 16.07 19.50
C ARG A 130 0.20 15.96 18.24
N ILE A 131 -1.05 16.37 18.38
CA ILE A 131 -1.99 16.58 17.27
C ILE A 131 -2.38 18.05 17.25
N LYS A 132 -2.45 18.65 16.07
CA LYS A 132 -2.93 20.03 15.91
C LYS A 132 -3.71 20.16 14.61
N ASP A 133 -4.86 20.82 14.67
CA ASP A 133 -5.55 21.25 13.45
C ASP A 133 -4.79 22.45 12.84
N VAL A 134 -4.39 22.31 11.58
CA VAL A 134 -3.66 23.33 10.81
C VAL A 134 -4.42 23.71 9.54
N THR A 135 -5.73 23.42 9.50
CA THR A 135 -6.59 23.63 8.33
C THR A 135 -6.53 25.05 7.80
N ASP A 136 -6.64 26.06 8.69
CA ASP A 136 -6.59 27.46 8.28
C ASP A 136 -5.24 27.85 7.65
N LYS A 137 -4.13 27.30 8.17
CA LYS A 137 -2.79 27.58 7.64
C LYS A 137 -2.62 26.98 6.25
N VAL A 138 -3.00 25.72 6.07
CA VAL A 138 -2.95 25.07 4.77
C VAL A 138 -3.86 25.80 3.77
N ASN A 139 -5.10 26.09 4.15
CA ASN A 139 -6.03 26.80 3.27
C ASN A 139 -5.54 28.20 2.88
N ASN A 140 -4.80 28.89 3.76
CA ASN A 140 -4.19 30.18 3.42
C ASN A 140 -3.09 30.05 2.35
N GLU A 141 -2.22 29.04 2.45
CA GLU A 141 -1.19 28.76 1.43
C GLU A 141 -1.81 28.36 0.08
N LEU A 142 -2.95 27.65 0.10
CA LEU A 142 -3.64 27.19 -1.10
C LEU A 142 -4.37 28.31 -1.88
N LYS A 143 -4.57 29.51 -1.30
CA LYS A 143 -5.35 30.59 -1.93
C LYS A 143 -4.84 31.00 -3.31
N ASN A 144 -3.52 30.91 -3.53
CA ASN A 144 -2.87 31.34 -4.76
C ASN A 144 -2.41 30.15 -5.64
N VAL A 145 -2.79 28.92 -5.27
CA VAL A 145 -2.40 27.72 -6.02
C VAL A 145 -3.35 27.53 -7.20
N ASN A 146 -2.79 27.33 -8.39
CA ASN A 146 -3.57 26.93 -9.55
C ASN A 146 -4.16 25.52 -9.31
N THR A 147 -5.49 25.40 -9.48
CA THR A 147 -6.24 24.15 -9.33
C THR A 147 -5.70 23.02 -10.22
N ASP A 148 -5.16 23.34 -11.39
CA ASP A 148 -4.59 22.36 -12.32
C ASP A 148 -3.33 21.67 -11.78
N ASN A 149 -2.71 22.22 -10.74
CA ASN A 149 -1.52 21.69 -10.09
C ASN A 149 -1.72 21.46 -8.58
N ILE A 150 -2.98 21.44 -8.11
CA ILE A 150 -3.31 21.46 -6.68
C ILE A 150 -2.64 20.32 -5.89
N LEU A 151 -2.64 19.08 -6.39
CA LEU A 151 -2.04 17.96 -5.67
C LEU A 151 -0.51 18.07 -5.56
N GLN A 152 0.15 18.57 -6.61
CA GLN A 152 1.61 18.75 -6.62
C GLN A 152 2.03 19.84 -5.64
N GLU A 153 1.36 20.99 -5.66
CA GLU A 153 1.65 22.10 -4.75
C GLU A 153 1.24 21.80 -3.32
N LEU A 154 0.10 21.12 -3.11
CA LEU A 154 -0.35 20.68 -1.79
C LEU A 154 0.73 19.83 -1.11
N SER A 155 1.29 18.83 -1.79
CA SER A 155 2.37 18.00 -1.22
C SER A 155 3.56 18.84 -0.74
N LYS A 156 3.97 19.86 -1.50
CA LYS A 156 5.06 20.77 -1.09
C LYS A 156 4.68 21.61 0.11
N ILE A 157 3.48 22.22 0.09
CA ILE A 157 2.94 23.04 1.17
C ILE A 157 2.86 22.23 2.47
N LEU A 158 2.28 21.04 2.42
CA LEU A 158 2.14 20.17 3.61
C LEU A 158 3.50 19.82 4.21
N ASN A 159 4.49 19.46 3.37
CA ASN A 159 5.84 19.14 3.83
C ASN A 159 6.53 20.35 4.48
N GLN A 160 6.49 21.52 3.84
CA GLN A 160 7.11 22.74 4.37
C GLN A 160 6.45 23.20 5.68
N LEU A 161 5.11 23.25 5.69
CA LEU A 161 4.34 23.69 6.84
C LEU A 161 4.54 22.72 8.02
N ALA A 162 4.54 21.40 7.79
CA ALA A 162 4.80 20.41 8.83
C ALA A 162 6.12 20.69 9.57
N GLN A 163 7.21 20.96 8.84
CA GLN A 163 8.52 21.25 9.44
C GLN A 163 8.51 22.59 10.21
N SER A 164 7.82 23.61 9.69
CA SER A 164 7.71 24.91 10.36
C SER A 164 6.92 24.87 11.67
N GLU A 165 6.03 23.88 11.85
CA GLU A 165 5.19 23.71 13.04
C GLU A 165 5.88 22.99 14.20
N LEU A 166 7.10 22.49 14.00
CA LEU A 166 7.91 21.91 15.06
C LEU A 166 8.46 23.01 15.98
N THR A 167 8.27 22.84 17.28
CA THR A 167 8.92 23.65 18.31
C THR A 167 10.42 23.36 18.37
N GLU A 168 11.22 24.28 18.92
CA GLU A 168 12.67 24.05 19.10
C GLU A 168 12.98 22.79 19.91
N ASN A 169 12.16 22.49 20.93
CA ASN A 169 12.30 21.25 21.68
C ASN A 169 12.02 20.01 20.81
N GLU A 170 10.94 20.01 20.02
CA GLU A 170 10.60 18.88 19.14
C GLU A 170 11.68 18.66 18.07
N LYS A 171 12.29 19.73 17.53
CA LYS A 171 13.45 19.64 16.63
C LYS A 171 14.65 18.97 17.32
N ASN A 172 14.91 19.33 18.57
CA ASN A 172 16.04 18.80 19.34
C ASN A 172 15.82 17.38 19.88
N THR A 173 14.57 16.92 19.99
CA THR A 173 14.24 15.58 20.54
C THR A 173 13.87 14.55 19.46
N ASN A 174 14.37 14.72 18.23
CA ASN A 174 14.14 13.79 17.10
C ASN A 174 12.64 13.55 16.82
N CYS A 175 11.83 14.61 16.86
CA CYS A 175 10.45 14.53 16.42
C CYS A 175 10.32 14.74 14.91
N GLU A 176 9.38 14.02 14.30
CA GLU A 176 8.97 14.19 12.91
C GLU A 176 7.53 14.71 12.86
N ALA A 177 7.30 15.76 12.08
CA ALA A 177 5.98 16.29 11.81
C ALA A 177 5.45 15.80 10.46
N ARG A 178 4.16 15.47 10.41
CA ARG A 178 3.44 15.16 9.16
C ARG A 178 2.07 15.83 9.20
N ILE A 179 1.72 16.57 8.15
CA ILE A 179 0.35 17.05 7.97
C ILE A 179 -0.37 16.09 7.04
N VAL A 180 -1.51 15.58 7.51
CA VAL A 180 -2.33 14.62 6.77
C VAL A 180 -3.66 15.29 6.38
N PRO A 181 -4.03 15.28 5.09
CA PRO A 181 -5.36 15.69 4.67
C PRO A 181 -6.40 14.67 5.15
N MET A 182 -7.37 15.15 5.92
CA MET A 182 -8.53 14.41 6.39
C MET A 182 -9.76 14.83 5.58
N PHE A 183 -10.72 13.92 5.45
CA PHE A 183 -11.98 14.17 4.77
C PHE A 183 -11.80 14.79 3.37
N SER A 184 -10.98 14.14 2.53
CA SER A 184 -10.65 14.59 1.17
C SER A 184 -10.10 16.03 1.12
N GLY A 185 -9.32 16.42 2.14
CA GLY A 185 -8.72 17.75 2.21
C GLY A 185 -9.64 18.84 2.74
N ASN A 186 -10.78 18.49 3.36
CA ASN A 186 -11.60 19.46 4.08
C ASN A 186 -11.04 19.84 5.46
N GLN A 187 -10.12 19.02 5.99
CA GLN A 187 -9.41 19.31 7.23
C GLN A 187 -7.96 18.85 7.10
N TYR A 188 -7.02 19.56 7.70
CA TYR A 188 -5.60 19.22 7.69
C TYR A 188 -5.10 19.10 9.12
N ILE A 189 -4.65 17.91 9.48
CA ILE A 189 -4.20 17.60 10.84
C ILE A 189 -2.69 17.36 10.84
N LEU A 190 -1.98 18.16 11.62
CA LEU A 190 -0.58 17.95 11.97
C LEU A 190 -0.49 16.87 13.05
N PHE A 191 0.33 15.86 12.79
CA PHE A 191 0.78 14.87 13.75
C PHE A 191 2.28 15.04 13.97
N VAL A 192 2.68 15.17 15.23
CA VAL A 192 4.08 15.17 15.65
C VAL A 192 4.38 13.86 16.36
N TYR A 193 5.37 13.16 15.84
CA TYR A 193 5.79 11.87 16.36
C TYR A 193 7.21 11.96 16.90
N LYS A 194 7.44 11.43 18.10
CA LYS A 194 8.79 11.24 18.65
C LYS A 194 9.32 9.88 18.22
N LYS A 195 10.43 9.89 17.50
CA LYS A 195 10.99 8.70 16.85
C LYS A 195 12.17 8.15 17.62
N TYR A 196 12.10 6.88 18.02
CA TYR A 196 13.20 6.14 18.65
C TYR A 196 13.87 5.22 17.63
N LYS A 197 15.21 5.16 17.67
CA LYS A 197 16.03 4.48 16.67
C LYS A 197 16.75 3.24 17.19
N ASP A 198 16.83 3.06 18.51
CA ASP A 198 17.32 1.82 19.11
C ASP A 198 16.13 0.91 19.47
N VAL A 199 15.84 -0.01 18.55
CA VAL A 199 14.79 -1.03 18.71
C VAL A 199 15.44 -2.39 18.57
N ARG A 200 15.19 -3.26 19.54
CA ARG A 200 15.85 -4.57 19.64
C ARG A 200 14.84 -5.70 19.57
N LEU A 201 15.17 -6.77 18.85
CA LEU A 201 14.39 -7.99 18.81
C LEU A 201 14.53 -8.71 20.15
N VAL A 202 13.38 -9.03 20.76
CA VAL A 202 13.29 -9.75 22.03
C VAL A 202 12.81 -11.17 21.81
N GLY A 203 11.83 -11.36 20.93
CA GLY A 203 11.28 -12.68 20.70
C GLY A 203 10.47 -12.79 19.40
N THR A 204 10.49 -13.95 18.78
CA THR A 204 9.64 -14.28 17.64
C THR A 204 9.41 -15.79 17.58
N PRO A 205 8.19 -16.26 17.27
CA PRO A 205 7.96 -17.66 16.96
C PRO A 205 8.71 -18.06 15.68
N SER A 206 8.84 -19.37 15.44
CA SER A 206 9.28 -19.86 14.15
C SER A 206 8.29 -19.48 13.05
N GLU A 207 8.76 -19.33 11.82
CA GLU A 207 7.94 -19.00 10.66
C GLU A 207 6.78 -20.00 10.47
N SER A 208 7.00 -21.28 10.78
CA SER A 208 5.96 -22.31 10.74
C SER A 208 4.75 -22.01 11.63
N LEU A 209 4.93 -21.21 12.69
CA LEU A 209 3.86 -20.73 13.58
C LEU A 209 3.45 -19.30 13.21
N GLY A 210 4.42 -18.41 13.03
CA GLY A 210 4.23 -16.98 12.72
C GLY A 210 3.56 -16.73 11.37
N LYS A 211 3.64 -17.69 10.46
CA LYS A 211 3.03 -17.66 9.12
C LYS A 211 2.37 -19.00 8.75
N TYR A 212 1.88 -19.74 9.75
CA TYR A 212 1.15 -20.99 9.54
C TYR A 212 0.02 -20.80 8.50
N GLY A 213 -0.08 -21.75 7.57
CA GLY A 213 -1.04 -21.72 6.45
C GLY A 213 -0.57 -20.92 5.22
N GLY A 214 0.49 -20.10 5.37
CA GLY A 214 1.11 -19.37 4.28
C GLY A 214 0.11 -18.57 3.44
N ASP A 215 0.28 -18.60 2.12
CA ASP A 215 -0.57 -17.86 1.18
C ASP A 215 -1.97 -18.47 1.06
N THR A 216 -2.14 -19.77 1.35
CA THR A 216 -3.44 -20.46 1.31
C THR A 216 -4.39 -19.86 2.34
N ASP A 217 -3.93 -19.73 3.58
CA ASP A 217 -4.75 -19.20 4.67
C ASP A 217 -4.77 -17.66 4.65
N ASN A 218 -3.89 -17.01 3.90
CA ASN A 218 -3.84 -15.55 3.85
C ASN A 218 -5.19 -14.97 3.35
N TRP A 219 -5.69 -13.94 4.04
CA TRP A 219 -7.03 -13.36 3.88
C TRP A 219 -8.23 -14.26 4.20
N GLU A 220 -8.03 -15.47 4.73
CA GLU A 220 -9.12 -16.40 5.06
C GLU A 220 -9.45 -16.46 6.55
N TRP A 221 -10.70 -16.83 6.85
CA TRP A 221 -11.20 -17.28 8.14
C TRP A 221 -11.97 -18.60 7.95
N PRO A 222 -11.80 -19.65 8.80
CA PRO A 222 -11.00 -19.72 10.04
C PRO A 222 -9.48 -19.55 9.86
N ARG A 223 -8.80 -19.08 10.91
CA ARG A 223 -7.34 -18.86 10.90
C ARG A 223 -6.66 -19.45 12.14
N HIS A 224 -5.48 -20.04 11.96
CA HIS A 224 -4.71 -20.71 13.02
C HIS A 224 -3.25 -20.21 13.12
N THR A 225 -2.96 -19.00 12.65
CA THR A 225 -1.61 -18.41 12.63
C THR A 225 -1.28 -17.70 13.94
N ALA A 226 -0.09 -17.96 14.50
CA ALA A 226 0.43 -17.25 15.68
C ALA A 226 1.25 -16.02 15.25
N ASP A 227 0.59 -15.07 14.58
CA ASP A 227 1.23 -13.92 13.93
C ASP A 227 1.62 -12.82 14.93
N PHE A 228 2.69 -13.04 15.70
CA PHE A 228 3.25 -12.05 16.62
C PHE A 228 4.77 -12.06 16.64
N SER A 229 5.37 -10.93 17.00
CA SER A 229 6.78 -10.78 17.35
C SER A 229 6.93 -9.72 18.45
N ILE A 230 8.06 -9.76 19.15
CA ILE A 230 8.32 -8.98 20.35
C ILE A 230 9.62 -8.20 20.18
N PHE A 231 9.53 -6.91 20.42
CA PHE A 231 10.66 -5.99 20.39
C PHE A 231 10.73 -5.19 21.68
N ARG A 232 11.82 -4.43 21.86
CA ARG A 232 11.94 -3.44 22.93
C ARG A 232 12.52 -2.15 22.39
N VAL A 233 11.93 -1.04 22.80
CA VAL A 233 12.47 0.29 22.52
C VAL A 233 13.43 0.72 23.63
N TYR A 234 14.60 1.21 23.21
CA TYR A 234 15.65 1.74 24.06
C TYR A 234 15.80 3.25 23.86
N ALA A 235 16.37 3.89 24.88
CA ALA A 235 16.59 5.33 24.93
C ALA A 235 17.91 5.65 25.64
N ASP A 236 18.34 6.92 25.57
CA ASP A 236 19.43 7.39 26.43
C ASP A 236 19.03 7.37 27.92
N LYS A 237 19.97 7.73 28.79
CA LYS A 237 19.75 7.77 30.25
C LYS A 237 18.66 8.77 30.69
N ASN A 238 18.29 9.72 29.83
CA ASN A 238 17.26 10.72 30.07
C ASN A 238 15.91 10.33 29.44
N GLY A 239 15.79 9.12 28.89
CA GLY A 239 14.59 8.66 28.20
C GLY A 239 14.37 9.36 26.85
N GLN A 240 15.42 9.95 26.25
CA GLN A 240 15.36 10.58 24.94
C GLN A 240 15.77 9.61 23.82
N PRO A 241 15.29 9.81 22.58
CA PRO A 241 15.71 9.03 21.45
C PRO A 241 17.22 9.13 21.24
N ALA A 242 17.85 7.99 21.05
CA ALA A 242 19.26 7.89 20.73
C ALA A 242 19.45 6.89 19.59
N ASP A 243 20.55 7.04 18.86
CA ASP A 243 21.07 5.96 18.04
C ASP A 243 21.50 4.78 18.94
N TYR A 244 21.72 3.62 18.34
CA TYR A 244 22.13 2.43 19.09
C TYR A 244 23.40 2.69 19.91
N SER A 245 23.35 2.30 21.17
CA SER A 245 24.49 2.26 22.07
C SER A 245 24.31 1.10 23.04
N PRO A 246 25.39 0.37 23.38
CA PRO A 246 25.33 -0.65 24.43
C PRO A 246 24.94 -0.06 25.79
N ASN A 247 25.10 1.26 25.98
CA ASN A 247 24.76 1.96 27.22
C ASN A 247 23.33 2.52 27.25
N ASN A 248 22.56 2.39 26.15
CA ASN A 248 21.15 2.75 26.16
C ASN A 248 20.38 1.84 27.13
N VAL A 249 19.31 2.38 27.70
CA VAL A 249 18.46 1.68 28.67
C VAL A 249 17.07 1.44 28.10
N PRO A 250 16.33 0.41 28.55
CA PRO A 250 14.93 0.24 28.21
C PRO A 250 14.13 1.51 28.45
N LEU A 251 13.34 1.94 27.45
CA LEU A 251 12.50 3.13 27.60
C LEU A 251 11.44 2.89 28.68
N THR A 252 11.30 3.85 29.59
CA THR A 252 10.13 3.91 30.49
C THR A 252 9.00 4.66 29.76
N PRO A 253 7.91 3.98 29.35
CA PRO A 253 6.85 4.59 28.56
C PRO A 253 5.90 5.41 29.44
N LYS A 254 5.14 6.32 28.80
CA LYS A 254 4.11 7.12 29.49
C LYS A 254 2.88 6.27 29.90
N TYR A 255 2.57 5.24 29.11
CA TYR A 255 1.44 4.32 29.34
C TYR A 255 1.85 2.88 29.03
N VAL A 256 1.20 1.92 29.69
CA VAL A 256 1.38 0.48 29.46
C VAL A 256 0.01 -0.18 29.34
N ILE A 257 -0.20 -0.95 28.28
CA ILE A 257 -1.43 -1.73 28.10
C ILE A 257 -1.32 -3.02 28.93
N PRO A 258 -2.23 -3.23 29.91
CA PRO A 258 -2.24 -4.48 30.68
C PRO A 258 -2.73 -5.64 29.82
N ILE A 259 -2.03 -6.78 29.89
CA ILE A 259 -2.40 -8.00 29.18
C ILE A 259 -3.40 -8.79 30.02
N SER A 260 -4.57 -9.09 29.46
CA SER A 260 -5.57 -9.96 30.09
C SER A 260 -5.31 -11.43 29.74
N ILE A 261 -5.27 -12.30 30.76
CA ILE A 261 -5.20 -13.77 30.60
C ILE A 261 -6.54 -14.46 30.88
N LYS A 262 -7.64 -13.70 30.99
CA LYS A 262 -8.97 -14.23 31.36
C LYS A 262 -9.71 -14.92 30.20
N GLY A 263 -9.13 -14.94 29.00
CA GLY A 263 -9.79 -15.38 27.77
C GLY A 263 -10.79 -14.37 27.23
N ILE A 264 -11.38 -14.69 26.07
CA ILE A 264 -12.42 -13.90 25.40
C ILE A 264 -13.68 -14.75 25.21
N GLN A 265 -14.84 -14.11 25.24
CA GLN A 265 -16.14 -14.76 24.99
C GLN A 265 -16.79 -14.14 23.76
N GLN A 266 -17.68 -14.90 23.10
CA GLN A 266 -18.51 -14.36 22.04
C GLN A 266 -19.26 -13.10 22.54
N ASN A 267 -19.32 -12.07 21.70
CA ASN A 267 -19.92 -10.75 22.00
C ASN A 267 -19.17 -9.91 23.05
N SER A 268 -17.93 -10.26 23.42
CA SER A 268 -17.07 -9.36 24.17
C SER A 268 -16.83 -8.07 23.37
N TYR A 269 -16.86 -6.92 24.05
CA TYR A 269 -16.48 -5.65 23.42
C TYR A 269 -15.04 -5.72 22.94
N ALA A 270 -14.80 -5.34 21.68
CA ALA A 270 -13.48 -5.24 21.08
C ALA A 270 -13.32 -3.86 20.44
N MET A 271 -12.13 -3.26 20.64
CA MET A 271 -11.72 -2.02 20.01
C MET A 271 -10.26 -2.15 19.59
N THR A 272 -9.97 -1.76 18.36
CA THR A 272 -8.61 -1.71 17.82
C THR A 272 -8.22 -0.26 17.63
N ILE A 273 -7.01 0.10 18.07
CA ILE A 273 -6.39 1.39 17.83
C ILE A 273 -5.11 1.13 17.04
N GLY A 274 -4.89 1.86 15.96
CA GLY A 274 -3.70 1.70 15.13
C GLY A 274 -3.65 2.73 14.01
N PHE A 275 -2.78 2.46 13.04
CA PHE A 275 -2.47 3.37 11.94
C PHE A 275 -2.91 2.77 10.60
N PRO A 276 -4.21 2.76 10.29
CA PRO A 276 -4.69 2.26 9.01
C PRO A 276 -4.10 3.11 7.87
N GLY A 277 -3.61 2.46 6.82
CA GLY A 277 -2.93 3.14 5.72
C GLY A 277 -3.86 3.98 4.85
N THR A 278 -4.83 3.35 4.18
CA THR A 278 -5.73 4.06 3.25
C THR A 278 -7.08 3.37 3.20
N THR A 279 -8.16 4.16 3.07
CA THR A 279 -9.51 3.67 2.77
C THR A 279 -10.16 4.59 1.74
N ASN A 280 -11.18 4.10 1.06
CA ASN A 280 -11.92 4.87 0.06
C ASN A 280 -13.44 4.78 0.29
N ARG A 281 -13.88 5.03 1.52
CA ARG A 281 -15.28 4.82 1.97
C ARG A 281 -16.29 5.73 1.25
N PHE A 282 -15.87 6.93 0.89
CA PHE A 282 -16.68 7.94 0.20
C PHE A 282 -16.48 7.91 -1.32
N GLU A 283 -15.95 6.81 -1.86
CA GLU A 283 -15.86 6.64 -3.30
C GLU A 283 -17.24 6.69 -3.96
N THR A 284 -17.28 7.25 -5.16
CA THR A 284 -18.47 7.35 -6.01
C THR A 284 -18.71 6.06 -6.78
N SER A 285 -19.92 5.89 -7.31
CA SER A 285 -20.28 4.84 -8.25
C SER A 285 -19.38 4.85 -9.48
N TYR A 286 -18.94 6.03 -9.95
CA TYR A 286 -17.96 6.16 -11.04
C TYR A 286 -16.60 5.56 -10.69
N GLY A 287 -16.10 5.81 -9.47
CA GLY A 287 -14.88 5.20 -8.98
C GLY A 287 -15.00 3.68 -8.83
N VAL A 288 -16.10 3.20 -8.26
CA VAL A 288 -16.38 1.76 -8.16
C VAL A 288 -16.45 1.13 -9.56
N GLN A 289 -17.11 1.77 -10.52
CA GLN A 289 -17.22 1.26 -11.89
C GLN A 289 -15.86 1.19 -12.58
N LEU A 290 -15.06 2.27 -12.52
CA LEU A 290 -13.69 2.28 -13.05
C LEU A 290 -12.86 1.14 -12.46
N LYS A 291 -12.99 0.92 -11.14
CA LYS A 291 -12.30 -0.14 -10.41
C LYS A 291 -12.71 -1.52 -10.91
N THR A 292 -14.01 -1.78 -11.00
CA THR A 292 -14.55 -3.12 -11.31
C THR A 292 -14.55 -3.47 -12.79
N SER A 293 -14.54 -2.47 -13.68
CA SER A 293 -14.66 -2.68 -15.13
C SER A 293 -13.34 -2.55 -15.87
N ILE A 294 -12.36 -1.84 -15.32
CA ILE A 294 -11.08 -1.58 -15.99
C ILE A 294 -9.89 -1.97 -15.11
N GLU A 295 -9.77 -1.39 -13.91
CA GLU A 295 -8.54 -1.51 -13.12
C GLU A 295 -8.31 -2.92 -12.59
N ASN A 296 -9.22 -3.43 -11.75
CA ASN A 296 -9.03 -4.72 -11.10
C ASN A 296 -9.00 -5.88 -12.13
N PRO A 297 -9.91 -5.95 -13.12
CA PRO A 297 -9.82 -6.98 -14.15
C PRO A 297 -8.49 -6.94 -14.91
N GLY A 298 -8.01 -5.75 -15.31
CA GLY A 298 -6.75 -5.61 -16.01
C GLY A 298 -5.55 -6.07 -15.17
N ILE A 299 -5.51 -5.71 -13.88
CA ILE A 299 -4.45 -6.15 -12.97
C ILE A 299 -4.47 -7.68 -12.78
N VAL A 300 -5.65 -8.24 -12.51
CA VAL A 300 -5.83 -9.68 -12.27
C VAL A 300 -5.40 -10.48 -13.50
N GLU A 301 -5.83 -10.07 -14.69
CA GLU A 301 -5.54 -10.75 -15.94
C GLU A 301 -4.04 -10.73 -16.29
N LEU A 302 -3.37 -9.58 -16.18
CA LEU A 302 -1.95 -9.46 -16.50
C LEU A 302 -1.07 -10.21 -15.49
N ARG A 303 -1.48 -10.26 -14.22
CA ARG A 303 -0.77 -11.03 -13.19
C ARG A 303 -1.01 -12.52 -13.30
N ASP A 304 -2.18 -12.97 -13.75
CA ASP A 304 -2.46 -14.39 -13.98
C ASP A 304 -1.49 -14.99 -15.01
N ILE A 305 -1.22 -14.24 -16.10
CA ILE A 305 -0.19 -14.61 -17.10
C ILE A 305 1.17 -14.83 -16.43
N ARG A 306 1.60 -13.89 -15.59
CA ARG A 306 2.89 -13.96 -14.89
C ARG A 306 2.95 -15.14 -13.92
N LEU A 307 1.91 -15.31 -13.11
CA LEU A 307 1.81 -16.40 -12.14
C LEU A 307 1.85 -17.76 -12.82
N LYS A 308 1.09 -17.93 -13.91
CA LYS A 308 1.09 -19.17 -14.69
C LYS A 308 2.49 -19.52 -15.22
N ASN A 309 3.16 -18.58 -15.87
CA ASN A 309 4.48 -18.81 -16.46
C ASN A 309 5.57 -19.07 -15.40
N MET A 310 5.52 -18.38 -14.25
CA MET A 310 6.43 -18.65 -13.13
C MET A 310 6.16 -20.04 -12.55
N MET A 311 4.89 -20.40 -12.34
CA MET A 311 4.50 -21.71 -11.81
C MET A 311 4.98 -22.87 -12.70
N GLU A 312 4.97 -22.70 -14.03
CA GLU A 312 5.55 -23.67 -14.95
C GLU A 312 7.04 -23.92 -14.70
N GLN A 313 7.82 -22.88 -14.34
CA GLN A 313 9.24 -23.05 -13.99
C GLN A 313 9.39 -23.64 -12.59
N MET A 314 8.61 -23.17 -11.62
CA MET A 314 8.65 -23.67 -10.24
C MET A 314 8.36 -25.16 -10.12
N LYS A 315 7.56 -25.73 -11.05
CA LYS A 315 7.28 -27.17 -11.12
C LYS A 315 8.46 -28.02 -11.62
N LYS A 316 9.50 -27.42 -12.22
CA LYS A 316 10.62 -28.16 -12.80
C LYS A 316 11.64 -28.67 -11.78
N SER A 317 11.88 -27.92 -10.71
CA SER A 317 12.79 -28.33 -9.63
C SER A 317 12.61 -27.48 -8.37
N ASP A 318 13.06 -28.00 -7.23
CA ASP A 318 13.10 -27.25 -5.97
C ASP A 318 14.00 -26.01 -6.05
N ALA A 319 15.04 -26.02 -6.88
CA ALA A 319 15.89 -24.86 -7.11
C ALA A 319 15.12 -23.72 -7.78
N PHE A 320 14.30 -24.01 -8.81
CA PHE A 320 13.43 -22.99 -9.42
C PHE A 320 12.34 -22.54 -8.46
N LYS A 321 11.75 -23.46 -7.70
CA LYS A 321 10.76 -23.13 -6.67
C LYS A 321 11.33 -22.15 -5.64
N LEU A 322 12.55 -22.42 -5.13
CA LEU A 322 13.22 -21.55 -4.17
C LEU A 322 13.55 -20.18 -4.78
N LYS A 323 14.08 -20.16 -6.01
CA LYS A 323 14.45 -18.92 -6.72
C LYS A 323 13.24 -18.00 -6.92
N LEU A 324 12.11 -18.56 -7.34
CA LEU A 324 10.91 -17.80 -7.71
C LEU A 324 9.94 -17.56 -6.55
N ALA A 325 10.06 -18.28 -5.42
CA ALA A 325 9.06 -18.26 -4.33
C ALA A 325 8.71 -16.85 -3.84
N SER A 326 9.71 -16.02 -3.52
CA SER A 326 9.48 -14.66 -3.01
C SER A 326 8.77 -13.76 -4.03
N TYR A 327 9.23 -13.81 -5.28
CA TYR A 327 8.63 -13.00 -6.36
C TYR A 327 7.21 -13.47 -6.66
N TYR A 328 6.99 -14.77 -6.79
CA TYR A 328 5.68 -15.38 -7.00
C TYR A 328 4.70 -14.99 -5.89
N ALA A 329 5.08 -15.15 -4.62
CA ALA A 329 4.23 -14.85 -3.48
C ALA A 329 3.81 -13.36 -3.44
N ARG A 330 4.73 -12.44 -3.77
CA ARG A 330 4.44 -11.01 -3.85
C ARG A 330 3.39 -10.69 -4.93
N VAL A 331 3.52 -11.30 -6.11
CA VAL A 331 2.55 -11.13 -7.21
C VAL A 331 1.21 -11.78 -6.85
N ALA A 332 1.23 -12.99 -6.29
CA ALA A 332 0.05 -13.76 -5.92
C ALA A 332 -0.77 -13.08 -4.81
N ASN A 333 -0.12 -12.51 -3.81
CA ASN A 333 -0.78 -11.83 -2.69
C ASN A 333 -1.70 -10.70 -3.19
N TYR A 334 -1.16 -9.77 -3.98
CA TYR A 334 -1.97 -8.67 -4.48
C TYR A 334 -2.86 -9.06 -5.67
N TRP A 335 -2.53 -10.12 -6.42
CA TRP A 335 -3.49 -10.72 -7.36
C TRP A 335 -4.75 -11.20 -6.63
N LYS A 336 -4.60 -11.94 -5.53
CA LYS A 336 -5.71 -12.41 -4.69
C LYS A 336 -6.48 -11.24 -4.09
N PHE A 337 -5.78 -10.19 -3.67
CA PHE A 337 -6.42 -8.96 -3.19
C PHE A 337 -7.33 -8.32 -4.25
N PHE A 338 -6.82 -8.04 -5.46
CA PHE A 338 -7.63 -7.37 -6.49
C PHE A 338 -8.77 -8.24 -7.03
N ASP A 339 -8.54 -9.55 -7.16
CA ASP A 339 -9.59 -10.52 -7.52
C ASP A 339 -10.68 -10.57 -6.42
N GLY A 340 -10.27 -10.66 -5.16
CA GLY A 340 -11.16 -10.64 -4.00
C GLY A 340 -11.96 -9.34 -3.90
N GLU A 341 -11.29 -8.18 -3.97
CA GLU A 341 -11.93 -6.86 -3.96
C GLU A 341 -12.98 -6.76 -5.06
N ASN A 342 -12.62 -7.10 -6.30
CA ASN A 342 -13.55 -7.06 -7.43
C ASN A 342 -14.78 -7.95 -7.20
N LYS A 343 -14.57 -9.20 -6.74
CA LYS A 343 -15.65 -10.12 -6.42
C LYS A 343 -16.55 -9.60 -5.31
N GLN A 344 -16.01 -9.00 -4.24
CA GLN A 344 -16.83 -8.46 -3.16
C GLN A 344 -17.63 -7.22 -3.60
N LEU A 345 -17.01 -6.30 -4.36
CA LEU A 345 -17.70 -5.12 -4.90
C LEU A 345 -18.92 -5.52 -5.75
N LEU A 346 -18.76 -6.54 -6.61
CA LEU A 346 -19.85 -7.08 -7.43
C LEU A 346 -20.88 -7.87 -6.60
N LYS A 347 -20.44 -8.77 -5.73
CA LYS A 347 -21.32 -9.61 -4.89
C LYS A 347 -22.24 -8.77 -4.02
N TYR A 348 -21.70 -7.71 -3.42
CA TYR A 348 -22.44 -6.81 -2.54
C TYR A 348 -23.11 -5.65 -3.28
N LYS A 349 -23.03 -5.59 -4.62
CA LYS A 349 -23.68 -4.54 -5.43
C LYS A 349 -23.29 -3.12 -4.96
N VAL A 350 -22.00 -2.92 -4.68
CA VAL A 350 -21.50 -1.67 -4.10
C VAL A 350 -21.72 -0.50 -5.07
N TYR A 351 -21.59 -0.74 -6.37
CA TYR A 351 -21.90 0.25 -7.40
C TYR A 351 -23.34 0.78 -7.27
N GLU A 352 -24.32 -0.12 -7.20
CA GLU A 352 -25.74 0.24 -7.09
C GLU A 352 -26.07 0.90 -5.75
N GLN A 353 -25.41 0.46 -4.67
CA GLN A 353 -25.52 1.14 -3.37
C GLN A 353 -25.03 2.59 -3.46
N LYS A 354 -23.88 2.83 -4.09
CA LYS A 354 -23.34 4.19 -4.31
C LYS A 354 -24.25 5.03 -5.18
N GLN A 355 -24.78 4.50 -6.28
CA GLN A 355 -25.75 5.24 -7.10
C GLN A 355 -26.97 5.69 -6.30
N LYS A 356 -27.47 4.84 -5.40
CA LYS A 356 -28.59 5.19 -4.51
C LYS A 356 -28.20 6.29 -3.51
N GLU A 357 -27.03 6.19 -2.88
CA GLU A 357 -26.50 7.24 -2.00
C GLU A 357 -26.35 8.58 -2.73
N GLU A 358 -25.85 8.57 -3.96
CA GLU A 358 -25.64 9.76 -4.80
C GLU A 358 -26.96 10.41 -5.25
N GLN A 359 -27.98 9.60 -5.57
CA GLN A 359 -29.32 10.09 -5.87
C GLN A 359 -29.95 10.76 -4.64
N GLN A 360 -29.81 10.14 -3.47
CA GLN A 360 -30.27 10.71 -2.20
C GLN A 360 -29.53 12.01 -1.87
N PHE A 361 -28.22 12.05 -2.06
CA PHE A 361 -27.41 13.26 -1.90
C PHE A 361 -27.89 14.39 -2.82
N THR A 362 -28.09 14.10 -4.11
CA THR A 362 -28.57 15.07 -5.10
C THR A 362 -29.97 15.58 -4.76
N GLN A 363 -30.85 14.69 -4.30
CA GLN A 363 -32.20 15.06 -3.86
C GLN A 363 -32.15 15.95 -2.61
N TRP A 364 -31.34 15.58 -1.62
CA TRP A 364 -31.13 16.38 -0.42
C TRP A 364 -30.62 17.79 -0.77
N ALA A 365 -29.64 17.89 -1.69
CA ALA A 365 -29.09 19.16 -2.13
C ALA A 365 -30.18 20.05 -2.77
N LYS A 366 -31.04 19.48 -3.62
CA LYS A 366 -32.19 20.19 -4.22
C LYS A 366 -33.19 20.66 -3.17
N GLN A 367 -33.57 19.79 -2.24
CA GLN A 367 -34.55 20.09 -1.19
C GLN A 367 -34.08 21.19 -0.23
N ASN A 368 -32.77 21.28 -0.01
CA ASN A 368 -32.16 22.24 0.92
C ASN A 368 -31.51 23.44 0.22
N ASN A 369 -31.82 23.68 -1.07
CA ASN A 369 -31.27 24.76 -1.88
C ASN A 369 -29.73 24.87 -1.86
N LYS A 370 -29.03 23.72 -1.82
CA LYS A 370 -27.56 23.62 -1.88
C LYS A 370 -27.07 23.58 -3.32
N THR A 371 -27.15 24.71 -4.00
CA THR A 371 -26.88 24.82 -5.45
C THR A 371 -25.49 24.34 -5.83
N GLU A 372 -24.51 24.45 -4.92
CA GLU A 372 -23.13 24.00 -5.08
C GLU A 372 -22.96 22.47 -5.19
N TYR A 373 -23.98 21.68 -4.81
CA TYR A 373 -23.94 20.22 -4.81
C TYR A 373 -24.88 19.57 -5.84
N ILE A 374 -25.87 20.31 -6.35
CA ILE A 374 -26.92 19.76 -7.24
C ILE A 374 -26.35 19.11 -8.50
N ASN A 375 -25.27 19.67 -9.06
CA ASN A 375 -24.67 19.21 -10.31
C ASN A 375 -23.43 18.32 -10.11
N LEU A 376 -23.06 18.03 -8.86
CA LEU A 376 -21.76 17.42 -8.54
C LEU A 376 -21.59 16.03 -9.20
N MET A 377 -22.65 15.23 -9.26
CA MET A 377 -22.60 13.91 -9.91
C MET A 377 -22.36 13.97 -11.42
N ASN A 378 -22.84 15.02 -12.10
CA ASN A 378 -22.56 15.25 -13.51
C ASN A 378 -21.11 15.74 -13.72
N GLU A 379 -20.54 16.44 -12.74
CA GLU A 379 -19.13 16.83 -12.78
C GLU A 379 -18.21 15.61 -12.61
N PHE A 380 -18.55 14.69 -11.69
CA PHE A 380 -17.87 13.40 -11.58
C PHE A 380 -17.97 12.59 -12.87
N GLU A 381 -19.17 12.46 -13.45
CA GLU A 381 -19.36 11.75 -14.72
C GLU A 381 -18.39 12.25 -15.81
N LYS A 382 -18.33 13.58 -16.01
CA LYS A 382 -17.41 14.20 -16.98
C LYS A 382 -15.95 13.95 -16.63
N CYS A 383 -15.59 14.08 -15.35
CA CYS A 383 -14.23 13.87 -14.87
C CYS A 383 -13.75 12.44 -15.18
N TYR A 384 -14.57 11.44 -14.86
CA TYR A 384 -14.27 10.03 -15.11
C TYR A 384 -14.34 9.68 -16.60
N ALA A 385 -15.29 10.23 -17.35
CA ALA A 385 -15.40 10.03 -18.80
C ALA A 385 -14.16 10.55 -19.55
N ASN A 386 -13.58 11.67 -19.11
CA ASN A 386 -12.33 12.19 -19.67
C ASN A 386 -11.13 11.27 -19.39
N TRP A 387 -11.12 10.57 -18.26
CA TRP A 387 -10.04 9.65 -17.89
C TRP A 387 -10.18 8.25 -18.52
N ALA A 388 -11.42 7.78 -18.71
CA ALA A 388 -11.72 6.41 -19.12
C ALA A 388 -10.92 5.90 -20.34
N PRO A 389 -10.69 6.69 -21.43
CA PRO A 389 -9.91 6.24 -22.58
C PRO A 389 -8.46 5.86 -22.26
N TYR A 390 -7.88 6.44 -21.20
CA TYR A 390 -6.47 6.29 -20.82
C TYR A 390 -6.27 5.24 -19.72
N ALA A 391 -7.33 4.93 -18.95
CA ALA A 391 -7.26 4.08 -17.75
C ALA A 391 -6.66 2.70 -18.02
N LYS A 392 -7.13 2.01 -19.07
CA LYS A 392 -6.62 0.68 -19.44
C LYS A 392 -5.15 0.73 -19.86
N ALA A 393 -4.77 1.74 -20.64
CA ALA A 393 -3.38 1.92 -21.09
C ALA A 393 -2.42 2.20 -19.92
N LYS A 394 -2.84 2.98 -18.92
CA LYS A 394 -2.08 3.16 -17.67
C LYS A 394 -1.83 1.83 -16.95
N ILE A 395 -2.89 1.02 -16.76
CA ILE A 395 -2.75 -0.29 -16.10
C ILE A 395 -1.82 -1.21 -16.89
N TYR A 396 -1.97 -1.26 -18.21
CA TYR A 396 -1.14 -2.11 -19.07
C TYR A 396 0.32 -1.66 -19.13
N PHE A 397 0.60 -0.36 -19.05
CA PHE A 397 1.97 0.12 -18.87
C PHE A 397 2.54 -0.35 -17.52
N GLN A 398 1.79 -0.17 -16.43
CA GLN A 398 2.25 -0.49 -15.07
C GLN A 398 2.39 -2.01 -14.82
N GLU A 399 1.42 -2.82 -15.24
CA GLU A 399 1.38 -4.26 -14.94
C GLU A 399 1.82 -5.14 -16.12
N GLY A 400 1.66 -4.65 -17.36
CA GLY A 400 2.01 -5.39 -18.57
C GLY A 400 3.44 -5.13 -19.04
N VAL A 401 3.89 -3.87 -19.03
CA VAL A 401 5.27 -3.52 -19.41
C VAL A 401 6.17 -3.59 -18.19
N LEU A 402 5.88 -2.78 -17.16
CA LEU A 402 6.72 -2.71 -15.94
C LEU A 402 6.51 -3.89 -14.97
N GLY A 403 5.60 -4.82 -15.30
CA GLY A 403 5.38 -6.05 -14.55
C GLY A 403 6.43 -7.14 -14.80
N THR A 404 7.24 -7.03 -15.85
CA THR A 404 8.37 -7.96 -16.09
C THR A 404 9.61 -7.45 -15.38
N GLN A 405 10.46 -8.36 -14.91
CA GLN A 405 11.61 -7.98 -14.06
C GLN A 405 12.60 -7.13 -14.85
N LEU A 406 13.02 -7.56 -16.05
CA LEU A 406 13.99 -6.78 -16.83
C LEU A 406 13.46 -5.37 -17.14
N PHE A 407 12.20 -5.23 -17.58
CA PHE A 407 11.66 -3.93 -17.97
C PHE A 407 11.41 -3.02 -16.76
N SER A 408 11.03 -3.59 -15.61
CA SER A 408 10.90 -2.85 -14.35
C SER A 408 12.24 -2.23 -13.92
N TYR A 409 13.34 -3.01 -13.97
CA TYR A 409 14.66 -2.52 -13.62
C TYR A 409 15.23 -1.54 -14.66
N ALA A 410 14.98 -1.76 -15.95
CA ALA A 410 15.29 -0.79 -17.00
C ALA A 410 14.56 0.54 -16.76
N TYR A 411 13.30 0.52 -16.34
CA TYR A 411 12.54 1.73 -15.98
C TYR A 411 13.13 2.44 -14.75
N ARG A 412 13.51 1.71 -13.69
CA ARG A 412 14.20 2.27 -12.51
C ARG A 412 15.51 2.97 -12.88
N MET A 413 16.13 2.57 -13.98
CA MET A 413 17.38 3.12 -14.50
C MET A 413 17.20 4.05 -15.71
N LEU A 414 15.95 4.37 -16.09
CA LEU A 414 15.67 5.15 -17.29
C LEU A 414 16.30 6.55 -17.27
N SER A 415 16.52 7.11 -16.09
CA SER A 415 17.23 8.39 -15.93
C SER A 415 18.67 8.36 -16.45
N LEU A 416 19.31 7.19 -16.57
CA LEU A 416 20.64 7.05 -17.17
C LEU A 416 20.70 7.58 -18.61
N ILE A 417 19.58 7.53 -19.34
CA ILE A 417 19.46 8.09 -20.71
C ILE A 417 19.61 9.62 -20.72
N HIS A 418 19.39 10.30 -19.59
CA HIS A 418 19.44 11.77 -19.53
C HIS A 418 20.46 12.30 -18.52
N SER A 419 21.11 11.41 -17.76
CA SER A 419 22.08 11.79 -16.72
C SER A 419 23.42 12.19 -17.32
N SER A 420 24.12 13.13 -16.67
CA SER A 420 25.49 13.46 -17.02
C SER A 420 26.45 12.34 -16.59
N LYS A 421 27.65 12.29 -17.18
CA LYS A 421 28.69 11.32 -16.80
C LYS A 421 28.99 11.39 -15.29
N ASP A 422 29.09 12.61 -14.76
CA ASP A 422 29.41 12.86 -13.36
C ASP A 422 28.28 12.39 -12.42
N ASP A 423 27.02 12.60 -12.81
CA ASP A 423 25.87 12.11 -12.03
C ASP A 423 25.81 10.59 -11.99
N ILE A 424 26.14 9.93 -13.12
CA ILE A 424 26.21 8.46 -13.20
C ILE A 424 27.30 7.94 -12.27
N LEU A 425 28.50 8.52 -12.33
CA LEU A 425 29.63 8.13 -11.49
C LEU A 425 29.35 8.35 -10.00
N LYS A 426 28.68 9.45 -9.65
CA LYS A 426 28.26 9.76 -8.27
C LYS A 426 27.29 8.73 -7.69
N ASN A 427 26.46 8.12 -8.54
CA ASN A 427 25.44 7.14 -8.14
C ASN A 427 25.78 5.71 -8.59
N LYS A 428 27.04 5.42 -8.97
CA LYS A 428 27.43 4.14 -9.56
C LYS A 428 27.08 2.93 -8.68
N ASP A 429 27.26 3.05 -7.37
CA ASP A 429 27.01 1.95 -6.43
C ASP A 429 25.53 1.58 -6.39
N LYS A 430 24.65 2.59 -6.41
CA LYS A 430 23.20 2.41 -6.52
C LYS A 430 22.83 1.68 -7.81
N TYR A 431 23.41 2.08 -8.95
CA TYR A 431 23.12 1.42 -10.23
C TYR A 431 23.65 -0.01 -10.29
N MET A 432 24.83 -0.25 -9.73
CA MET A 432 25.39 -1.59 -9.65
C MET A 432 24.56 -2.50 -8.72
N GLU A 433 24.05 -1.97 -7.62
CA GLU A 433 23.15 -2.69 -6.72
C GLU A 433 21.87 -3.12 -7.45
N LEU A 434 21.26 -2.22 -8.24
CA LEU A 434 20.09 -2.55 -9.07
C LEU A 434 20.36 -3.70 -10.06
N VAL A 435 21.52 -3.68 -10.72
CA VAL A 435 21.89 -4.74 -11.67
C VAL A 435 22.14 -6.07 -10.95
N LYS A 436 22.79 -6.07 -9.79
CA LYS A 436 22.99 -7.27 -8.96
C LYS A 436 21.66 -7.84 -8.45
N GLU A 437 20.77 -6.97 -7.97
CA GLU A 437 19.42 -7.36 -7.53
C GLU A 437 18.66 -8.03 -8.68
N LEU A 438 18.63 -7.41 -9.86
CA LEU A 438 17.99 -7.97 -11.05
C LEU A 438 18.51 -9.37 -11.38
N ASN A 439 19.83 -9.53 -11.51
CA ASN A 439 20.44 -10.80 -11.91
C ASN A 439 20.28 -11.91 -10.86
N LYS A 440 20.20 -11.53 -9.58
CA LYS A 440 19.87 -12.44 -8.49
C LYS A 440 18.42 -12.91 -8.54
N GLU A 441 17.47 -12.01 -8.81
CA GLU A 441 16.04 -12.29 -8.74
C GLU A 441 15.46 -12.88 -10.02
N ILE A 442 16.00 -12.53 -11.19
CA ILE A 442 15.35 -12.85 -12.47
C ILE A 442 15.50 -14.32 -12.84
N ASP A 443 14.37 -14.91 -13.21
CA ASP A 443 14.35 -16.16 -13.96
C ASP A 443 14.08 -15.87 -15.44
N ILE A 444 15.16 -15.81 -16.24
CA ILE A 444 15.09 -15.46 -17.67
C ILE A 444 14.01 -16.27 -18.43
N PRO A 445 13.89 -17.60 -18.26
CA PRO A 445 12.88 -18.37 -18.97
C PRO A 445 11.43 -17.93 -18.68
N SER A 446 11.05 -17.74 -17.42
CA SER A 446 9.69 -17.25 -17.11
C SER A 446 9.50 -15.79 -17.49
N ASP A 447 10.48 -14.91 -17.27
CA ASP A 447 10.34 -13.48 -17.57
C ASP A 447 10.31 -13.21 -19.09
N THR A 448 11.00 -14.03 -19.89
CA THR A 448 10.85 -14.03 -21.36
C THR A 448 9.42 -14.38 -21.77
N LYS A 449 8.85 -15.49 -21.26
CA LYS A 449 7.45 -15.85 -21.54
C LYS A 449 6.48 -14.77 -21.09
N ASN A 450 6.74 -14.14 -19.94
CA ASN A 450 5.94 -13.02 -19.43
C ASN A 450 5.97 -11.84 -20.40
N ALA A 451 7.16 -11.35 -20.74
CA ALA A 451 7.31 -10.21 -21.63
C ALA A 451 6.69 -10.45 -23.00
N SER A 452 6.85 -11.64 -23.57
CA SER A 452 6.26 -11.99 -24.87
C SER A 452 4.73 -11.96 -24.83
N ALA A 453 4.13 -12.66 -23.87
CA ALA A 453 2.67 -12.71 -23.71
C ALA A 453 2.08 -11.32 -23.39
N LEU A 454 2.75 -10.54 -22.53
CA LEU A 454 2.27 -9.22 -22.13
C LEU A 454 2.41 -8.18 -23.24
N LEU A 455 3.48 -8.21 -24.05
CA LEU A 455 3.62 -7.34 -25.23
C LEU A 455 2.58 -7.68 -26.30
N GLN A 456 2.32 -8.96 -26.54
CA GLN A 456 1.26 -9.40 -27.45
C GLN A 456 -0.10 -8.91 -26.97
N LYS A 457 -0.40 -9.13 -25.68
CA LYS A 457 -1.65 -8.68 -25.07
C LYS A 457 -1.81 -7.17 -25.11
N TYR A 458 -0.75 -6.41 -24.83
CA TYR A 458 -0.77 -4.95 -24.95
C TYR A 458 -1.17 -4.50 -26.36
N LYS A 459 -0.63 -5.12 -27.42
CA LYS A 459 -1.00 -4.77 -28.81
C LYS A 459 -2.46 -5.03 -29.13
N GLN A 460 -3.02 -6.11 -28.58
CA GLN A 460 -4.40 -6.54 -28.82
C GLN A 460 -5.40 -5.66 -28.08
N ASP A 461 -5.09 -5.33 -26.83
CA ASP A 461 -6.05 -4.76 -25.89
C ASP A 461 -6.04 -3.23 -25.78
N ILE A 462 -4.97 -2.58 -26.25
CA ILE A 462 -4.75 -1.14 -26.10
C ILE A 462 -4.95 -0.42 -27.44
N SER A 463 -5.66 0.70 -27.40
CA SER A 463 -5.88 1.58 -28.55
C SER A 463 -4.58 1.98 -29.24
N GLN A 464 -4.58 2.00 -30.58
CA GLN A 464 -3.37 2.20 -31.38
C GLN A 464 -2.61 3.50 -31.09
N GLU A 465 -3.29 4.52 -30.57
CA GLU A 465 -2.67 5.78 -30.17
C GLU A 465 -1.71 5.66 -28.98
N PHE A 466 -1.89 4.63 -28.13
CA PHE A 466 -1.05 4.33 -26.96
C PHE A 466 -0.07 3.17 -27.21
N VAL A 467 0.06 2.74 -28.47
CA VAL A 467 0.96 1.66 -28.89
C VAL A 467 2.23 2.27 -29.49
N PRO A 468 3.42 2.00 -28.94
CA PRO A 468 4.68 2.50 -29.50
C PRO A 468 4.99 1.82 -30.85
N LYS A 469 4.61 2.47 -31.96
CA LYS A 469 4.79 1.94 -33.32
C LYS A 469 6.20 1.39 -33.61
N PRO A 470 7.31 2.07 -33.26
CA PRO A 470 8.65 1.56 -33.56
C PRO A 470 8.97 0.19 -32.93
N VAL A 471 8.41 -0.10 -31.75
CA VAL A 471 8.60 -1.40 -31.08
C VAL A 471 7.87 -2.49 -31.86
N TYR A 472 6.61 -2.27 -32.21
CA TYR A 472 5.80 -3.29 -32.89
C TYR A 472 6.17 -3.46 -34.37
N GLU A 473 6.72 -2.44 -35.02
CA GLU A 473 7.31 -2.58 -36.35
C GLU A 473 8.54 -3.49 -36.33
N LYS A 474 9.38 -3.41 -35.29
CA LYS A 474 10.50 -4.36 -35.09
C LYS A 474 9.99 -5.80 -34.91
N ILE A 475 8.97 -6.00 -34.07
CA ILE A 475 8.35 -7.32 -33.86
C ILE A 475 7.74 -7.87 -35.17
N LEU A 476 7.03 -7.03 -35.93
CA LEU A 476 6.42 -7.43 -37.22
C LEU A 476 7.46 -7.79 -38.26
N LYS A 477 8.62 -7.12 -38.27
CA LYS A 477 9.74 -7.49 -39.13
C LYS A 477 10.20 -8.92 -38.83
N ASP A 478 10.33 -9.28 -37.55
CA ASP A 478 10.69 -10.64 -37.14
C ASP A 478 9.60 -11.67 -37.51
N ILE A 479 8.31 -11.31 -37.40
CA ILE A 479 7.18 -12.13 -37.89
C ILE A 479 7.33 -12.39 -39.39
N SER A 480 7.65 -11.35 -40.17
CA SER A 480 7.79 -11.47 -41.63
C SER A 480 8.99 -12.32 -42.05
N MET A 481 10.06 -12.35 -41.24
CA MET A 481 11.28 -13.09 -41.51
C MET A 481 11.19 -14.57 -41.11
N THR A 482 10.31 -14.94 -40.17
CA THR A 482 10.14 -16.31 -39.67
C THR A 482 9.23 -17.19 -40.56
N GLY A 483 8.59 -16.60 -41.57
CA GLY A 483 7.67 -17.29 -42.49
C GLY A 483 6.29 -17.51 -41.88
N GLN A 484 5.23 -17.41 -42.70
CA GLN A 484 3.80 -17.47 -42.29
C GLN A 484 3.35 -18.77 -41.59
N ASN A 485 4.25 -19.73 -41.34
CA ASN A 485 3.96 -21.03 -40.73
C ASN A 485 4.38 -21.15 -39.26
N GLN A 486 4.91 -20.09 -38.62
CA GLN A 486 5.06 -20.04 -37.17
C GLN A 486 3.97 -19.16 -36.55
N SER A 487 3.40 -19.59 -35.42
CA SER A 487 2.39 -18.81 -34.70
C SER A 487 2.95 -17.43 -34.31
N SER A 488 2.08 -16.42 -34.22
CA SER A 488 2.43 -15.07 -33.78
C SER A 488 3.21 -15.06 -32.46
N ASP A 489 2.93 -16.03 -31.58
CA ASP A 489 3.60 -16.25 -30.30
C ASP A 489 5.13 -16.40 -30.44
N ASN A 490 5.61 -17.10 -31.48
CA ASN A 490 7.04 -17.37 -31.67
C ASN A 490 7.86 -16.11 -31.99
N ALA A 491 7.24 -15.10 -32.62
CA ALA A 491 7.95 -13.87 -32.98
C ALA A 491 8.10 -12.91 -31.79
N TYR A 492 7.06 -12.80 -30.94
CA TYR A 492 7.17 -12.08 -29.67
C TYR A 492 8.21 -12.73 -28.76
N GLU A 493 8.29 -14.06 -28.74
CA GLU A 493 9.32 -14.77 -28.00
C GLU A 493 10.72 -14.51 -28.56
N SER A 494 10.91 -14.62 -29.87
CA SER A 494 12.20 -14.36 -30.53
C SER A 494 12.70 -12.93 -30.29
N PHE A 495 11.83 -11.92 -30.43
CA PHE A 495 12.17 -10.52 -30.19
C PHE A 495 12.58 -10.28 -28.72
N VAL A 496 11.82 -10.84 -27.76
CA VAL A 496 12.15 -10.72 -26.34
C VAL A 496 13.46 -11.45 -26.00
N GLN A 497 13.69 -12.64 -26.55
CA GLN A 497 14.96 -13.36 -26.38
C GLN A 497 16.14 -12.53 -26.88
N PHE A 498 16.01 -11.84 -28.03
CA PHE A 498 17.03 -10.91 -28.51
C PHE A 498 17.31 -9.81 -27.49
N ILE A 499 16.27 -9.18 -26.92
CA ILE A 499 16.45 -8.14 -25.89
C ILE A 499 17.24 -8.69 -24.69
N TYR A 500 16.85 -9.85 -24.17
CA TYR A 500 17.43 -10.42 -22.95
C TYR A 500 18.89 -10.86 -23.18
N GLN A 501 19.20 -11.42 -24.34
CA GLN A 501 20.57 -11.82 -24.69
C GLN A 501 21.50 -10.62 -24.87
N ASN A 502 20.97 -9.48 -25.31
CA ASN A 502 21.78 -8.32 -25.70
C ASN A 502 21.79 -7.19 -24.68
N SER A 503 20.90 -7.18 -23.70
CA SER A 503 20.89 -6.13 -22.68
C SER A 503 22.12 -6.20 -21.77
N ILE A 504 22.75 -5.05 -21.54
CA ILE A 504 23.86 -4.88 -20.59
C ILE A 504 23.40 -5.05 -19.14
N LEU A 505 22.11 -4.83 -18.86
CA LEU A 505 21.54 -4.96 -17.51
C LEU A 505 21.54 -6.40 -16.99
N LEU A 506 21.62 -7.39 -17.88
CA LEU A 506 21.75 -8.81 -17.55
C LEU A 506 23.21 -9.31 -17.60
N LYS A 507 24.18 -8.38 -17.68
CA LYS A 507 25.61 -8.68 -17.81
C LYS A 507 26.38 -7.88 -16.77
N GLU A 508 26.40 -8.37 -15.52
CA GLU A 508 27.00 -7.67 -14.37
C GLU A 508 28.40 -7.12 -14.66
N ASP A 509 29.31 -7.95 -15.20
CA ASP A 509 30.68 -7.55 -15.52
C ASP A 509 30.75 -6.48 -16.61
N ALA A 510 29.89 -6.56 -17.63
CA ALA A 510 29.85 -5.58 -18.71
C ALA A 510 29.32 -4.23 -18.20
N PHE A 511 28.28 -4.26 -17.35
CA PHE A 511 27.73 -3.07 -16.72
C PHE A 511 28.73 -2.42 -15.77
N ALA A 512 29.43 -3.21 -14.95
CA ALA A 512 30.48 -2.72 -14.05
C ALA A 512 31.60 -2.01 -14.83
N LYS A 513 32.07 -2.60 -15.94
CA LYS A 513 33.05 -1.96 -16.84
C LYS A 513 32.51 -0.68 -17.47
N TRP A 514 31.25 -0.67 -17.90
CA TRP A 514 30.62 0.54 -18.43
C TRP A 514 30.55 1.67 -17.38
N LEU A 515 30.31 1.35 -16.11
CA LEU A 515 30.30 2.34 -15.02
C LEU A 515 31.67 3.00 -14.77
N GLU A 516 32.79 2.41 -15.21
CA GLU A 516 34.12 3.03 -15.10
C GLU A 516 34.28 4.21 -16.07
N ASN A 517 33.64 4.12 -17.25
CA ASN A 517 33.63 5.17 -18.25
C ASN A 517 32.28 5.21 -18.98
N PRO A 518 31.23 5.78 -18.36
CA PRO A 518 29.87 5.63 -18.86
C PRO A 518 29.66 6.42 -20.16
N GLU A 519 29.55 5.69 -21.26
CA GLU A 519 29.16 6.21 -22.56
C GLU A 519 27.65 6.14 -22.72
N LYS A 520 27.03 7.29 -22.97
CA LYS A 520 25.57 7.43 -23.10
C LYS A 520 24.98 6.55 -24.20
N SER A 521 25.69 6.43 -25.31
CA SER A 521 25.30 5.66 -26.49
C SER A 521 25.08 4.17 -26.19
N VAL A 522 25.77 3.61 -25.20
CA VAL A 522 25.64 2.20 -24.80
C VAL A 522 24.28 1.96 -24.14
N ILE A 523 23.86 2.84 -23.23
CA ILE A 523 22.55 2.73 -22.55
C ILE A 523 21.41 3.14 -23.47
N GLU A 524 21.59 4.15 -24.33
CA GLU A 524 20.58 4.56 -25.31
C GLU A 524 20.25 3.46 -26.33
N LYS A 525 21.25 2.64 -26.69
CA LYS A 525 21.11 1.54 -27.65
C LYS A 525 20.89 0.17 -26.98
N ASP A 526 20.87 0.11 -25.66
CA ASP A 526 20.52 -1.11 -24.95
C ASP A 526 19.08 -1.49 -25.31
N PRO A 527 18.82 -2.73 -25.79
CA PRO A 527 17.52 -3.08 -26.34
C PRO A 527 16.40 -3.10 -25.30
N ALA A 528 16.70 -3.33 -24.02
CA ALA A 528 15.71 -3.25 -22.95
C ALA A 528 15.39 -1.79 -22.60
N MET A 529 16.43 -0.95 -22.52
CA MET A 529 16.28 0.49 -22.29
C MET A 529 15.53 1.17 -23.44
N GLU A 530 15.84 0.83 -24.69
CA GLU A 530 15.17 1.37 -25.87
C GLU A 530 13.68 1.04 -25.87
N LEU A 531 13.34 -0.24 -25.61
CA LEU A 531 11.95 -0.67 -25.52
C LEU A 531 11.20 0.08 -24.42
N VAL A 532 11.75 0.09 -23.21
CA VAL A 532 11.09 0.72 -22.05
C VAL A 532 10.95 2.22 -22.24
N ASN A 533 11.97 2.88 -22.81
CA ASN A 533 11.88 4.29 -23.16
C ASN A 533 10.76 4.55 -24.16
N ALA A 534 10.61 3.73 -25.21
CA ALA A 534 9.54 3.90 -26.20
C ALA A 534 8.14 3.82 -25.57
N PHE A 535 7.90 2.87 -24.67
CA PHE A 535 6.64 2.81 -23.90
C PHE A 535 6.49 3.99 -22.94
N TYR A 536 7.56 4.37 -22.24
CA TYR A 536 7.55 5.49 -21.30
C TYR A 536 7.27 6.82 -21.98
N GLN A 537 7.79 7.08 -23.18
CA GLN A 537 7.51 8.31 -23.93
C GLN A 537 6.01 8.41 -24.26
N ILE A 538 5.37 7.32 -24.68
CA ILE A 538 3.92 7.31 -24.89
C ILE A 538 3.18 7.57 -23.57
N TYR A 539 3.59 6.90 -22.49
CA TYR A 539 2.99 7.08 -21.18
C TYR A 539 3.13 8.53 -20.69
N SER A 540 4.34 9.08 -20.69
CA SER A 540 4.65 10.40 -20.15
C SER A 540 4.04 11.54 -20.96
N LEU A 541 3.92 11.39 -22.28
CA LEU A 541 3.39 12.44 -23.16
C LEU A 541 1.86 12.37 -23.32
N LYS A 542 1.26 11.18 -23.27
CA LYS A 542 -0.17 11.00 -23.59
C LYS A 542 -1.04 10.59 -22.41
N ILE A 543 -0.50 9.83 -21.47
CA ILE A 543 -1.31 9.20 -20.40
C ILE A 543 -1.13 9.95 -19.08
N LEU A 544 0.12 10.21 -18.68
CA LEU A 544 0.45 10.85 -17.41
C LEU A 544 -0.17 12.27 -17.26
N PRO A 545 -0.18 13.14 -18.29
CA PRO A 545 -0.81 14.45 -18.17
C PRO A 545 -2.31 14.37 -17.92
N GLU A 546 -3.00 13.47 -18.63
CA GLU A 546 -4.45 13.24 -18.46
C GLU A 546 -4.76 12.55 -17.12
N PHE A 547 -3.88 11.66 -16.65
CA PHE A 547 -4.00 11.10 -15.31
C PHE A 547 -3.86 12.18 -14.23
N ASN A 548 -2.90 13.09 -14.37
CA ASN A 548 -2.72 14.19 -13.42
C ASN A 548 -3.93 15.13 -13.41
N LYS A 549 -4.48 15.47 -14.58
CA LYS A 549 -5.74 16.25 -14.69
C LYS A 549 -6.90 15.52 -14.00
N PHE A 550 -7.04 14.22 -14.24
CA PHE A 550 -8.05 13.40 -13.59
C PHE A 550 -7.88 13.38 -12.07
N GLN A 551 -6.66 13.20 -11.55
CA GLN A 551 -6.39 13.19 -10.12
C GLN A 551 -6.76 14.54 -9.47
N ASN A 552 -6.38 15.67 -10.08
CA ASN A 552 -6.73 17.00 -9.58
C ASN A 552 -8.24 17.25 -9.62
N CYS A 553 -8.89 16.91 -10.74
CA CYS A 553 -10.34 17.01 -10.89
C CYS A 553 -11.08 16.14 -9.84
N ASN A 554 -10.71 14.87 -9.72
CA ASN A 554 -11.33 13.96 -8.76
C ASN A 554 -11.09 14.40 -7.32
N TYR A 555 -9.88 14.87 -6.98
CA TYR A 555 -9.57 15.40 -5.65
C TYR A 555 -10.50 16.57 -5.26
N LEU A 556 -10.66 17.56 -6.14
CA LEU A 556 -11.49 18.74 -5.89
C LEU A 556 -12.98 18.37 -5.80
N LEU A 557 -13.44 17.43 -6.62
CA LEU A 557 -14.81 16.94 -6.57
C LEU A 557 -15.07 16.13 -5.30
N GLN A 558 -14.15 15.26 -4.89
CA GLN A 558 -14.25 14.49 -3.65
C GLN A 558 -14.22 15.39 -2.42
N GLN A 559 -13.41 16.45 -2.43
CA GLN A 559 -13.42 17.47 -1.38
C GLN A 559 -14.82 18.11 -1.26
N ARG A 560 -15.44 18.51 -2.37
CA ARG A 560 -16.82 19.05 -2.36
C ARG A 560 -17.85 18.03 -1.95
N TYR A 561 -17.73 16.79 -2.43
CA TYR A 561 -18.69 15.73 -2.17
C TYR A 561 -18.72 15.36 -0.70
N GLN A 562 -17.56 15.17 -0.08
CA GLN A 562 -17.47 14.80 1.33
C GLN A 562 -17.84 15.94 2.28
N LYS A 563 -17.82 17.19 1.81
CA LYS A 563 -18.24 18.36 2.58
C LYS A 563 -19.76 18.51 2.65
N GLY A 564 -20.46 18.14 1.59
CA GLY A 564 -21.93 18.11 1.54
C GLY A 564 -22.46 16.91 2.30
#